data_AF-A0AAW1SKQ3-F1
#
_entry.id   AF-A0AAW1SKQ3-F1
#
_cell.length_a   1.000
_cell.length_b   1.000
_cell.length_c   1.000
_cell.angle_alpha   90.00
_cell.angle_beta   90.00
_cell.angle_gamma   90.00
#
_symmetry.space_group_name_H-M   'P 1'
#
loop_
_entity.id
_entity.type
_entity.pdbx_description
1 polymer ?
#
loop_
_entity_poly.entity_id
_entity_poly.type
_entity_poly.pdbx_seq_one_letter_code
_entity_poly.pdbx_strand_id
1 'polypeptide(L)'
;METRTDCLDDLQLDVDLDSTVELLNQELGHKLNWRPVGSLQRLEGFTDPWEKSMLKGREVLPATTLRSAGVASGDIIVVVRRELIAEAWQIVGENDEESSSDEEDGW
;
A
#
# COMPACT_ATOMS: atom_id res chain seq x y z
N MET A 1 5.23 8.70 12.13
CA MET A 1 4.91 7.89 10.95
C MET A 1 3.49 7.42 11.13
N GLU A 2 2.57 7.95 10.33
CA GLU A 2 1.19 7.50 10.31
C GLU A 2 1.06 6.29 9.39
N THR A 3 0.21 5.34 9.78
CA THR A 3 -0.09 4.16 8.97
C THR A 3 -1.59 4.16 8.72
N ARG A 4 -1.97 4.22 7.45
CA ARG A 4 -3.34 4.03 7.01
C ARG A 4 -3.48 2.67 6.34
N THR A 5 -4.57 1.98 6.64
CA THR A 5 -4.91 0.70 6.01
C THR A 5 -6.26 0.85 5.33
N ASP A 6 -6.29 0.63 4.02
CA ASP A 6 -7.51 0.60 3.23
C ASP A 6 -7.86 -0.87 2.93
N CYS A 7 -8.98 -1.35 3.47
CA CYS A 7 -9.53 -2.65 3.12
C CYS A 7 -10.37 -2.51 1.85
N LEU A 8 -9.98 -3.19 0.79
CA LEU A 8 -10.70 -3.18 -0.48
C LEU A 8 -11.76 -4.28 -0.52
N ASP A 9 -12.73 -4.12 -1.43
CA ASP A 9 -13.74 -5.14 -1.70
C ASP A 9 -13.12 -6.40 -2.33
N ASP A 10 -13.77 -7.54 -2.10
CA ASP A 10 -13.36 -8.81 -2.69
C ASP A 10 -13.42 -8.77 -4.22
N LEU A 11 -12.38 -9.30 -4.86
CA LEU A 11 -12.28 -9.40 -6.32
C LEU A 11 -12.26 -10.86 -6.75
N GLN A 12 -13.16 -11.22 -7.67
CA GLN A 12 -13.11 -12.52 -8.33
C GLN A 12 -12.14 -12.50 -9.50
N LEU A 13 -11.22 -13.47 -9.52
CA LEU A 13 -10.19 -13.61 -10.54
C LEU A 13 -10.20 -15.04 -11.09
N ASP A 14 -10.20 -15.15 -12.42
CA ASP A 14 -9.93 -16.40 -13.12
C ASP A 14 -8.42 -16.52 -13.34
N VAL A 15 -7.78 -17.40 -12.59
CA VAL A 15 -6.32 -17.52 -12.52
C VAL A 15 -5.86 -18.89 -12.99
N ASP A 16 -4.71 -18.94 -13.66
CA ASP A 16 -4.05 -20.20 -13.99
C ASP A 16 -3.34 -20.76 -12.75
N LEU A 17 -3.64 -22.00 -12.36
CA LEU A 17 -3.03 -22.62 -11.18
C LEU A 17 -1.52 -22.86 -11.34
N ASP A 18 -1.02 -22.92 -12.57
CA ASP A 18 0.40 -23.07 -12.84
C ASP A 18 1.15 -21.73 -12.86
N SER A 19 0.43 -20.61 -12.72
CA SER A 19 1.02 -19.28 -12.49
C SER A 19 1.58 -19.15 -11.07
N THR A 20 2.54 -18.24 -10.90
CA THR A 20 3.14 -17.92 -9.60
C THR A 20 2.34 -16.85 -8.86
N VAL A 21 2.50 -16.80 -7.54
CA VAL A 21 1.93 -15.74 -6.70
C VAL A 21 2.38 -14.35 -7.14
N GLU A 22 3.62 -14.22 -7.62
CA GLU A 22 4.11 -12.95 -8.19
C GLU A 22 3.28 -12.50 -9.40
N LEU A 23 2.97 -13.40 -10.33
CA LEU A 23 2.15 -13.09 -11.50
C LEU A 23 0.71 -12.75 -11.11
N LEU A 24 0.14 -13.45 -10.11
CA LEU A 24 -1.14 -13.10 -9.52
C LEU A 24 -1.14 -11.66 -8.98
N ASN A 25 -0.12 -11.29 -8.22
CA ASN A 25 -0.01 -9.95 -7.64
C ASN A 25 0.15 -8.87 -8.73
N GLN A 26 0.87 -9.16 -9.81
CA GLN A 26 0.96 -8.28 -10.97
C GLN A 26 -0.40 -8.09 -11.64
N GLU A 27 -1.15 -9.17 -11.88
CA GLU A 27 -2.51 -9.10 -12.45
C GLU A 27 -3.46 -8.31 -11.56
N LEU A 28 -3.42 -8.55 -10.25
CA LEU A 28 -4.19 -7.78 -9.26
C LEU A 28 -3.84 -6.29 -9.32
N GLY A 29 -2.53 -5.97 -9.35
CA GLY A 29 -2.05 -4.60 -9.48
C GLY A 29 -2.56 -3.92 -10.76
N HIS A 30 -2.58 -4.63 -11.89
CA HIS A 30 -3.17 -4.11 -13.13
C HIS A 30 -4.68 -3.84 -12.99
N LYS A 31 -5.44 -4.76 -12.40
CA LYS A 31 -6.90 -4.58 -12.23
C LYS A 31 -7.27 -3.45 -11.27
N LEU A 32 -6.47 -3.25 -10.23
CA LEU A 32 -6.67 -2.19 -9.23
C LEU A 32 -5.97 -0.88 -9.60
N ASN A 33 -5.35 -0.80 -10.78
CA ASN A 33 -4.56 0.36 -11.23
C ASN A 33 -3.46 0.77 -10.22
N TRP A 34 -2.84 -0.22 -9.56
CA TRP A 34 -1.72 0.02 -8.67
C TRP A 34 -0.44 0.28 -9.45
N ARG A 35 0.44 1.11 -8.88
CA ARG A 35 1.76 1.36 -9.47
C ARG A 35 2.60 0.07 -9.47
N PRO A 36 3.45 -0.18 -10.48
CA PRO A 36 4.35 -1.32 -10.44
C PRO A 36 5.27 -1.28 -9.22
N VAL A 37 5.51 -2.43 -8.59
CA VAL A 37 6.33 -2.55 -7.37
C VAL A 37 7.73 -1.95 -7.56
N GLY A 38 8.33 -2.12 -8.74
CA GLY A 38 9.65 -1.55 -9.07
C GLY A 38 9.69 -0.02 -9.17
N SER A 39 8.53 0.66 -9.17
CA SER A 39 8.41 2.13 -9.17
C SER A 39 8.17 2.72 -7.78
N LEU A 40 7.98 1.88 -6.75
CA LEU A 40 7.70 2.34 -5.39
C LEU A 40 8.98 2.84 -4.72
N GLN A 41 8.85 3.96 -4.01
CA GLN A 41 9.95 4.54 -3.24
C GLN A 41 10.19 3.72 -1.98
N ARG A 42 11.46 3.48 -1.66
CA ARG A 42 11.90 2.73 -0.47
C ARG A 42 12.70 3.61 0.46
N LEU A 43 12.39 3.57 1.76
CA LEU A 43 13.24 4.18 2.77
C LEU A 43 14.51 3.37 2.97
N GLU A 44 15.59 4.05 3.34
CA GLU A 44 16.84 3.39 3.74
C GLU A 44 16.58 2.44 4.92
N GLY A 45 17.07 1.19 4.81
CA GLY A 45 16.87 0.15 5.82
C GLY A 45 15.55 -0.63 5.73
N PHE A 46 14.59 -0.24 4.87
CA PHE A 46 13.38 -1.03 4.65
C PHE A 46 13.66 -2.21 3.70
N THR A 47 13.61 -3.43 4.23
CA THR A 47 13.91 -4.67 3.48
C THR A 47 12.69 -5.54 3.21
N ASP A 48 11.57 -5.26 3.88
CA ASP A 48 10.32 -6.01 3.77
C ASP A 48 9.71 -5.96 2.35
N PRO A 49 9.10 -7.06 1.86
CA PRO A 49 8.44 -7.06 0.57
C PRO A 49 7.27 -6.09 0.54
N TRP A 50 7.08 -5.44 -0.60
CA TRP A 50 5.98 -4.51 -0.85
C TRP A 50 4.62 -5.20 -0.82
N GLU A 51 4.56 -6.44 -1.31
CA GLU A 51 3.35 -7.23 -1.42
C GLU A 51 3.55 -8.57 -0.70
N LYS A 52 2.56 -8.96 0.08
CA LYS A 52 2.47 -10.26 0.75
C LYS A 52 1.16 -10.91 0.40
N SER A 53 1.19 -12.20 0.08
CA SER A 53 -0.01 -12.97 -0.24
C SER A 53 -0.20 -14.07 0.79
N MET A 54 -1.43 -14.22 1.28
CA MET A 54 -1.78 -15.18 2.32
C MET A 54 -2.91 -16.10 1.86
N LEU A 55 -2.72 -17.40 2.05
CA LEU A 55 -3.73 -18.42 1.86
C LEU A 55 -3.99 -19.11 3.19
N LYS A 56 -5.26 -19.15 3.64
CA LYS A 56 -5.67 -19.83 4.89
C LYS A 56 -4.82 -19.40 6.10
N GLY A 57 -4.51 -18.10 6.18
CA GLY A 57 -3.71 -17.49 7.25
C GLY A 57 -2.19 -17.76 7.17
N ARG A 58 -1.69 -18.34 6.08
CA ARG A 58 -0.26 -18.61 5.86
C ARG A 58 0.28 -17.78 4.71
N GLU A 59 1.44 -17.16 4.92
CA GLU A 59 2.15 -16.44 3.86
C GLU A 59 2.59 -17.43 2.76
N VAL A 60 2.37 -17.05 1.50
CA VAL A 60 2.78 -17.82 0.32
C VAL A 60 3.87 -17.03 -0.40
N LEU A 61 4.98 -17.69 -0.70
CA LEU A 61 6.14 -17.02 -1.31
C LEU A 61 5.85 -16.64 -2.77
N PRO A 62 6.37 -15.50 -3.27
CA PRO A 62 6.11 -15.00 -4.63
C PRO A 62 6.42 -16.02 -5.75
N ALA A 63 7.50 -16.79 -5.59
CA ALA A 63 7.94 -17.79 -6.56
C ALA A 63 7.13 -19.11 -6.51
N THR A 64 6.22 -19.28 -5.54
CA THR A 64 5.41 -20.49 -5.41
C THR A 64 4.26 -20.44 -6.42
N THR A 65 3.99 -21.53 -7.12
CA THR A 65 2.80 -21.63 -7.98
C THR A 65 1.54 -21.74 -7.14
N LEU A 66 0.40 -21.26 -7.66
CA LEU A 66 -0.87 -21.34 -6.95
C LEU A 66 -1.24 -22.81 -6.63
N ARG A 67 -0.95 -23.72 -7.56
CA ARG A 67 -1.09 -25.17 -7.37
C ARG A 67 -0.25 -25.67 -6.20
N SER A 68 1.05 -25.33 -6.15
CA SER A 68 1.95 -25.77 -5.08
C SER A 68 1.61 -25.13 -3.72
N ALA A 69 1.03 -23.93 -3.74
CA ALA A 69 0.48 -23.28 -2.55
C ALA A 69 -0.78 -23.98 -2.01
N GLY A 70 -1.42 -24.83 -2.81
CA GLY A 70 -2.65 -25.54 -2.45
C GLY A 70 -3.91 -24.71 -2.66
N VAL A 71 -3.90 -23.76 -3.61
CA VAL A 71 -5.06 -22.99 -4.02
C VAL A 71 -6.06 -23.89 -4.74
N ALA A 72 -7.31 -23.88 -4.29
CA ALA A 72 -8.44 -24.51 -4.95
C ALA A 72 -9.45 -23.47 -5.47
N SER A 73 -10.36 -23.89 -6.34
CA SER A 73 -11.46 -23.03 -6.79
C SER A 73 -12.29 -22.56 -5.59
N GLY A 74 -12.54 -21.25 -5.52
CA GLY A 74 -13.26 -20.61 -4.42
C GLY A 74 -12.43 -20.33 -3.17
N ASP A 75 -11.14 -20.70 -3.13
CA ASP A 75 -10.25 -20.23 -2.06
C ASP A 75 -10.07 -18.72 -2.13
N ILE A 76 -9.95 -18.09 -0.96
CA ILE A 76 -9.66 -16.66 -0.82
C ILE A 76 -8.16 -16.50 -0.56
N ILE A 77 -7.51 -15.69 -1.41
CA ILE A 77 -6.14 -15.23 -1.21
C ILE A 77 -6.19 -13.77 -0.76
N VAL A 78 -5.60 -13.47 0.40
CA VAL A 78 -5.49 -12.10 0.89
C VAL A 78 -4.16 -11.53 0.42
N VAL A 79 -4.19 -10.45 -0.37
CA VAL A 79 -2.98 -9.73 -0.79
C VAL A 79 -2.91 -8.43 0.00
N VAL A 80 -1.81 -8.27 0.74
CA VAL A 80 -1.49 -7.05 1.49
C VAL A 80 -0.39 -6.32 0.74
N ARG A 81 -0.69 -5.10 0.30
CA ARG A 81 0.28 -4.20 -0.30
C ARG A 81 0.60 -3.07 0.65
N ARG A 82 1.89 -2.78 0.82
CA ARG A 82 2.40 -1.64 1.59
C ARG A 82 3.02 -0.66 0.60
N GLU A 83 2.72 0.62 0.75
CA GLU A 83 3.32 1.70 -0.05
C GLU A 83 3.74 2.82 0.91
N LEU A 84 4.92 3.38 0.67
CA LEU A 84 5.37 4.55 1.41
C LEU A 84 4.91 5.79 0.66
N ILE A 85 4.01 6.53 1.29
CA ILE A 85 3.51 7.79 0.77
C ILE A 85 4.31 8.90 1.44
N ALA A 86 5.05 9.66 0.64
CA ALA A 86 5.67 10.89 1.12
C ALA A 86 4.56 11.91 1.36
N GLU A 87 4.13 12.04 2.62
CA GLU A 87 3.26 13.14 3.00
C GLU A 87 4.12 14.41 3.02
N ALA A 88 3.82 15.33 2.10
CA ALA A 88 4.37 16.67 2.15
C ALA A 88 4.07 17.25 3.53
N TRP A 89 5.11 17.69 4.25
CA TRP A 89 4.96 18.33 5.54
C TRP A 89 3.90 19.42 5.45
N GLN A 90 2.97 19.43 6.41
CA GLN A 90 2.05 20.55 6.57
C GLN A 90 2.88 21.83 6.52
N ILE A 91 2.66 22.66 5.50
CA ILE A 91 3.14 24.04 5.53
C ILE A 91 2.29 24.70 6.61
N VAL A 92 2.79 24.69 7.84
CA VAL A 92 2.33 25.63 8.86
C VAL A 92 2.80 26.98 8.36
N GLY A 93 1.87 27.78 7.83
CA GLY A 93 2.17 29.17 7.54
C GLY A 93 2.43 29.87 8.86
N GLU A 94 3.69 30.12 9.21
CA GLU A 94 4.03 31.16 10.17
C GLU A 94 3.67 32.50 9.52
N ASN A 95 2.44 32.97 9.74
CA ASN A 95 2.12 34.30 10.26
C ASN A 95 0.58 34.50 10.36
N ASP A 96 -0.11 33.60 11.06
CA ASP A 96 -1.35 33.98 11.73
C ASP A 96 -0.91 34.69 13.02
N GLU A 97 -1.33 35.94 13.21
CA GLU A 97 -1.06 36.83 14.37
C GLU A 97 0.25 37.62 14.42
N GLU A 98 0.32 38.78 13.73
CA GLU A 98 0.81 40.04 14.32
C GLU A 98 0.13 41.24 13.63
N SER A 99 -1.10 41.57 14.03
CA SER A 99 -1.70 42.88 13.77
C SER A 99 -1.81 43.62 15.10
N SER A 100 -0.67 44.11 15.59
CA SER A 100 -0.62 45.06 16.71
C SER A 100 -0.98 46.44 16.16
N SER A 101 -2.27 46.80 16.21
CA SER A 101 -2.70 48.19 16.11
C SER A 101 -2.29 48.89 17.41
N ASP A 102 -1.15 49.56 17.37
CA ASP A 102 -0.69 50.49 18.39
C ASP A 102 -1.49 51.80 18.24
N GLU A 103 -2.67 51.86 18.88
CA GLU A 103 -3.39 53.12 19.09
C GLU A 103 -2.96 53.68 20.46
N GLU A 104 -1.86 54.45 20.48
CA GLU A 104 -1.43 55.22 21.65
C GLU A 104 -2.42 56.35 21.95
N ASP A 105 -2.95 56.31 23.17
CA ASP A 105 -3.82 57.31 23.80
C ASP A 105 -2.95 58.28 24.65
N GLY A 106 -3.03 59.59 24.40
CA GLY A 106 -2.42 60.70 25.19
C GLY A 106 -1.55 61.62 24.34
N TRP A 107 -1.71 62.95 24.28
CA TRP A 107 -2.01 63.97 25.31
C TRP A 107 -2.90 65.10 24.78
#